data_AF-G7KKW7-F1
#
_entry.id   AF-G7KKW7-F1
#
_cell.length_a   1.000
_cell.length_b   1.000
_cell.length_c   1.000
_cell.angle_alpha   90.00
_cell.angle_beta   90.00
_cell.angle_gamma   90.00
#
_symmetry.space_group_name_H-M   'P 1'
#
loop_
_entity.id
_entity.type
_entity.pdbx_description
1 polymer ?
#
loop_
_entity_poly.entity_id
_entity_poly.type
_entity_poly.pdbx_seq_one_letter_code
_entity_poly.pdbx_strand_id
1 'polypeptide(L)'
;MQRSNTNVKWQRPKLGFVKISTNVNLSEVGIWGLGVVARDDNGEELGSSTWCVEGFEDRATAEAFLMFKALCWAIVVVSLRSFLRVIVM
;
A
#
# COMPACT_ATOMS: atom_id res chain seq x y z
N MET A 1 5.25 -28.68 5.50
CA MET A 1 4.52 -27.51 4.98
C MET A 1 5.32 -26.90 3.86
N GLN A 2 4.86 -27.07 2.62
CA GLN A 2 5.54 -26.60 1.42
C GLN A 2 5.19 -25.12 1.22
N ARG A 3 6.14 -24.19 1.45
CA ARG A 3 5.98 -22.78 1.06
C ARG A 3 5.81 -22.77 -0.46
N SER A 4 4.63 -22.45 -0.96
CA SER A 4 4.43 -22.17 -2.38
C SER A 4 5.33 -20.98 -2.75
N ASN A 5 6.41 -21.26 -3.48
CA ASN A 5 7.33 -20.24 -3.96
C ASN A 5 6.71 -19.54 -5.17
N THR A 6 5.60 -18.83 -4.95
CA THR A 6 5.04 -17.92 -5.95
C THR A 6 5.90 -16.67 -5.89
N ASN A 7 6.99 -16.68 -6.65
CA ASN A 7 7.85 -15.54 -6.88
C ASN A 7 7.08 -14.55 -7.78
N VAL A 8 6.01 -13.97 -7.23
CA VAL A 8 5.17 -12.99 -7.90
C VAL A 8 5.98 -11.71 -7.97
N LYS A 9 6.73 -11.58 -9.07
CA LYS A 9 7.44 -10.34 -9.36
C LYS A 9 6.41 -9.21 -9.47
N TRP A 10 6.77 -8.04 -8.96
CA TRP A 10 5.94 -6.86 -9.11
C TRP A 10 5.66 -6.64 -10.62
N GLN A 11 4.38 -6.56 -10.96
CA GLN A 11 3.92 -6.21 -12.29
C GLN A 11 3.39 -4.78 -12.28
N ARG A 12 3.67 -4.06 -13.38
CA ARG A 12 3.07 -2.75 -13.65
C ARG A 12 1.55 -2.88 -13.71
N PRO A 13 0.80 -1.89 -13.21
CA PRO A 13 -0.64 -1.86 -13.41
C PRO A 13 -1.00 -1.74 -14.89
N LYS A 14 -2.24 -2.12 -15.22
CA LYS A 14 -2.79 -1.95 -16.57
C LYS A 14 -2.92 -0.46 -16.91
N LEU A 15 -2.98 -0.15 -18.20
CA LEU A 15 -3.16 1.23 -18.68
C LEU A 15 -4.33 1.92 -17.97
N GLY A 16 -4.08 3.14 -17.45
CA GLY A 16 -5.04 3.95 -16.72
C GLY A 16 -5.30 3.51 -15.27
N PHE A 17 -4.52 2.56 -14.74
CA PHE A 17 -4.58 2.15 -13.33
C PHE A 17 -3.37 2.63 -12.54
N VAL A 18 -3.63 2.97 -11.29
CA VAL A 18 -2.62 3.21 -10.26
C VAL A 18 -2.56 2.00 -9.35
N LYS A 19 -1.35 1.50 -9.10
CA LYS A 19 -1.08 0.44 -8.13
C LYS A 19 -0.52 1.04 -6.86
N ILE A 20 -1.19 0.79 -5.75
CA ILE A 20 -0.74 1.17 -4.42
C ILE A 20 -0.19 -0.08 -3.75
N SER A 21 1.09 -0.03 -3.37
CA SER A 21 1.73 -1.07 -2.58
C SER A 21 1.82 -0.62 -1.14
N THR A 22 1.45 -1.50 -0.23
CA THR A 22 1.45 -1.25 1.20
C THR A 22 2.52 -2.09 1.92
N ASN A 23 3.06 -1.58 3.02
CA ASN A 23 3.95 -2.33 3.90
C ASN A 23 3.74 -1.96 5.37
N VAL A 24 3.64 -2.97 6.23
CA VAL A 24 3.55 -2.81 7.68
C VAL A 24 4.82 -3.33 8.36
N ASN A 25 5.26 -2.64 9.41
CA ASN A 25 6.34 -3.03 10.29
C ASN A 25 5.86 -3.00 11.75
N LEU A 26 6.06 -4.10 12.48
CA LEU A 26 5.73 -4.25 13.90
C LEU A 26 6.99 -4.56 14.73
N SER A 27 8.18 -4.16 14.26
CA SER A 27 9.43 -4.45 14.95
C SER A 27 9.56 -3.76 16.31
N GLU A 28 8.81 -2.68 16.53
CA GLU A 28 8.77 -1.93 17.77
C GLU A 28 7.47 -2.24 18.53
N VAL A 29 7.60 -2.64 19.79
CA VAL A 29 6.45 -3.02 20.63
C VAL A 29 5.54 -1.83 20.83
N GLY A 30 4.24 -2.02 20.58
CA GLY A 30 3.23 -0.99 20.74
C GLY A 30 3.16 0.02 19.59
N ILE A 31 4.00 -0.09 18.56
CA ILE A 31 4.04 0.84 17.42
C ILE A 31 3.88 0.08 16.10
N TRP A 32 3.02 0.60 15.23
CA TRP A 32 2.93 0.19 13.83
C TRP A 32 3.61 1.20 12.94
N GLY A 33 4.67 0.77 12.26
CA GLY A 33 5.24 1.47 11.11
C GLY A 33 4.45 1.13 9.86
N LEU A 34 3.87 2.14 9.22
CA LEU A 34 2.98 1.99 8.07
C LEU A 34 3.57 2.72 6.87
N GLY A 35 3.58 2.09 5.70
CA GLY A 35 4.10 2.69 4.47
C GLY A 35 3.24 2.38 3.26
N VAL A 36 3.10 3.37 2.37
CA VAL A 36 2.41 3.24 1.08
C VAL A 36 3.19 3.91 -0.04
N VAL A 37 3.08 3.36 -1.24
CA VAL A 37 3.60 3.97 -2.48
C VAL A 37 2.62 3.74 -3.63
N ALA A 38 2.28 4.80 -4.35
CA ALA A 38 1.46 4.75 -5.56
C ALA A 38 2.34 4.83 -6.80
N ARG A 39 2.10 3.94 -7.76
CA ARG A 39 2.74 3.98 -9.08
C ARG A 39 1.70 3.91 -10.19
N ASP A 40 1.93 4.65 -11.27
CA ASP A 40 1.09 4.60 -12.46
C ASP A 40 1.41 3.37 -13.34
N ASP A 41 0.77 3.31 -14.51
CA ASP A 41 0.93 2.28 -15.53
C ASP A 41 2.30 2.30 -16.24
N ASN A 42 2.99 3.43 -16.24
CA ASN A 42 4.39 3.53 -16.64
C ASN A 42 5.34 2.98 -15.55
N GLY A 43 4.82 2.80 -14.34
CA GLY A 43 5.58 2.42 -13.16
C GLY A 43 6.25 3.60 -12.48
N GLU A 44 5.89 4.83 -12.85
CA GLU A 44 6.39 6.05 -12.24
C GLU A 44 5.72 6.26 -10.88
N GLU A 45 6.49 6.73 -9.90
CA GLU A 45 5.95 7.04 -8.57
C GLU A 45 5.11 8.32 -8.64
N LEU A 46 3.83 8.19 -8.26
CA LEU A 46 2.91 9.33 -8.12
C LEU A 46 2.97 9.94 -6.72
N GLY A 47 3.42 9.15 -5.74
CA GLY A 47 3.63 9.60 -4.38
C GLY A 47 3.80 8.43 -3.41
N SER A 48 4.24 8.77 -2.20
CA SER A 48 4.41 7.84 -1.09
C SER A 48 4.10 8.54 0.23
N SER A 49 3.79 7.75 1.26
CA SER A 49 3.57 8.26 2.61
C SER A 49 3.91 7.20 3.65
N THR A 50 4.31 7.67 4.82
CA THR A 50 4.63 6.82 5.97
C THR A 50 3.99 7.38 7.23
N TRP A 51 3.62 6.49 8.15
CA TRP A 51 3.07 6.83 9.45
C TRP A 51 3.64 5.92 10.53
N CYS A 52 3.77 6.45 11.73
CA CYS A 52 3.92 5.67 12.95
C CYS A 52 2.67 5.90 13.80
N VAL A 53 2.00 4.82 14.20
CA VAL A 53 0.82 4.89 15.06
C VAL A 53 0.96 3.91 16.21
N GLU A 54 0.37 4.25 17.36
CA GLU A 54 0.23 3.30 18.44
C GLU A 54 -0.65 2.12 17.99
N GLY A 55 -0.28 0.92 18.43
CA GLY A 55 -0.89 -0.32 18.02
C GLY A 55 -0.54 -1.49 18.93
N PHE A 56 -0.82 -2.70 18.49
CA PHE A 56 -0.58 -3.94 19.23
C PHE A 56 -0.04 -5.04 18.31
N GLU A 57 0.47 -6.13 18.87
CA GLU A 57 1.19 -7.17 18.12
C GLU A 57 0.29 -8.11 17.29
N ASP A 58 -0.71 -7.54 16.60
CA ASP A 58 -1.48 -8.26 15.60
C ASP A 58 -1.23 -7.68 14.21
N ARG A 59 -0.49 -8.45 13.42
CA ARG A 59 -0.15 -8.07 12.05
C ARG A 59 -1.38 -7.93 11.16
N ALA A 60 -2.39 -8.78 11.33
CA ALA A 60 -3.58 -8.74 10.47
C ALA A 60 -4.37 -7.45 10.66
N THR A 61 -4.58 -7.01 11.90
CA THR A 61 -5.21 -5.71 12.19
C THR A 61 -4.37 -4.56 11.67
N ALA A 62 -3.05 -4.59 11.84
CA ALA A 62 -2.16 -3.55 11.33
C ALA A 62 -2.21 -3.43 9.80
N GLU A 63 -2.23 -4.56 9.07
CA GLU A 63 -2.39 -4.61 7.62
C GLU A 63 -3.77 -4.10 7.17
N ALA A 64 -4.85 -4.49 7.85
CA ALA A 64 -6.20 -4.00 7.57
C ALA A 64 -6.31 -2.48 7.77
N PHE A 65 -5.74 -1.97 8.86
CA PHE A 65 -5.68 -0.55 9.15
C PHE A 65 -4.86 0.23 8.10
N LEU A 66 -3.74 -0.35 7.66
CA LEU A 66 -2.94 0.21 6.58
C LEU A 66 -3.71 0.28 5.26
N MET A 67 -4.43 -0.77 4.87
CA MET A 67 -5.26 -0.75 3.66
C MET A 67 -6.32 0.35 3.72
N PHE A 68 -6.98 0.52 4.86
CA PHE A 68 -7.93 1.61 5.06
C PHE A 68 -7.27 3.00 4.92
N LYS A 69 -6.14 3.23 5.58
CA LYS A 69 -5.37 4.48 5.44
C LYS A 69 -4.90 4.72 4.02
N ALA A 70 -4.44 3.67 3.33
CA ALA A 70 -4.00 3.74 1.95
C ALA A 70 -5.12 4.19 1.02
N LEU A 71 -6.34 3.68 1.20
CA LEU A 71 -7.52 4.11 0.44
C LEU A 71 -7.87 5.58 0.69
N CYS A 72 -7.88 6.02 1.95
CA CYS A 72 -8.13 7.43 2.28
C CYS A 72 -7.07 8.36 1.65
N TRP A 73 -5.80 7.96 1.72
CA TRP A 73 -4.69 8.69 1.11
C TRP A 73 -4.79 8.71 -0.42
N ALA A 74 -5.19 7.58 -1.04
CA ALA A 74 -5.35 7.47 -2.49
C ALA A 74 -6.40 8.44 -3.05
N ILE A 75 -7.49 8.68 -2.31
CA ILE A 75 -8.50 9.65 -2.71
C ILE A 75 -7.88 11.04 -2.88
N VAL A 76 -6.95 11.43 -1.99
CA VAL A 76 -6.27 12.73 -2.05
C VAL A 76 -5.28 12.78 -3.22
N VAL A 77 -4.47 11.73 -3.40
CA VAL A 77 -3.40 11.70 -4.40
C VAL A 77 -3.91 11.51 -5.82
N VAL A 78 -5.00 10.77 -6.00
CA VAL A 78 -5.50 10.37 -7.33
C VAL A 78 -6.65 11.25 -7.81
N SER A 79 -7.43 11.89 -6.93
CA SER A 79 -8.54 12.77 -7.35
C SER A 79 -8.10 14.05 -8.08
N LEU A 80 -6.81 14.40 -8.06
CA LEU A 80 -6.27 15.51 -8.85
C LEU A 80 -6.03 15.14 -10.33
N ARG A 81 -6.14 13.87 -10.70
CA ARG A 81 -5.97 13.38 -12.06
C ARG A 81 -7.24 12.64 -12.50
N SER A 82 -8.19 13.40 -13.04
CA SER A 82 -9.41 12.89 -13.65
C SER A 82 -9.08 11.67 -14.52
N PHE A 83 -9.79 10.55 -14.34
CA PHE A 83 -9.72 9.29 -15.11
C PHE A 83 -8.84 8.12 -14.60
N LEU A 84 -8.10 8.24 -13.49
CA LEU A 84 -7.32 7.10 -12.97
C LEU A 84 -8.14 6.16 -12.06
N ARG A 85 -7.97 4.84 -12.24
CA ARG A 85 -8.54 3.79 -11.37
C ARG A 85 -7.49 3.28 -10.38
N VAL A 86 -7.86 3.07 -9.11
CA VAL A 86 -6.91 2.68 -8.05
C VAL A 86 -7.06 1.19 -7.70
N ILE A 87 -5.94 0.48 -7.61
CA ILE A 87 -5.85 -0.87 -7.04
C ILE A 87 -4.88 -0.82 -5.86
N VAL A 88 -5.33 -1.24 -4.68
CA VAL A 88 -4.48 -1.42 -3.48
C VAL A 88 -4.12 -2.90 -3.35
N MET A 89 -2.83 -3.19 -3.20
CA MET A 89 -2.27 -4.55 -3.08
C MET A 89 -1.30 -4.68 -1.91
#